data_AF-T0ZPF9-F1
#
_entry.id   AF-T0ZPF9-F1
#
_cell.length_a   1.000
_cell.length_b   1.000
_cell.length_c   1.000
_cell.angle_alpha   90.00
_cell.angle_beta   90.00
_cell.angle_gamma   90.00
#
_symmetry.space_group_name_H-M   'P 1'
#
loop_
_entity.id
_entity.type
_entity.pdbx_description
1 polymer ?
#
loop_
_entity_poly.entity_id
_entity_poly.type
_entity_poly.pdbx_seq_one_letter_code
_entity_poly.pdbx_strand_id
1 'polypeptide(L)'
;MNKAWWAHFWSHTFTSFDEVEAIDPHLNAMALDWKRFTTYQTVDFMRAEIAALREFSPDVPVTTNMMGTYEGLDYWRLARDLDVISWDSYPLWHSDRPDYEIASDTAFKHDLNRCMKRRPWLLMESTPSNVNWASISRPKKPGVHRLA
;
A
#
# COMPACT_ATOMS: atom_id res chain seq x y z
N MET A 1 -12.98 -24.73 -2.57
CA MET A 1 -11.96 -24.12 -3.44
C MET A 1 -12.31 -24.26 -4.91
N ASN A 2 -12.30 -25.46 -5.50
CA ASN A 2 -12.59 -25.66 -6.95
C ASN A 2 -13.82 -24.91 -7.48
N LYS A 3 -14.97 -25.00 -6.79
CA LYS A 3 -16.19 -24.28 -7.17
C LYS A 3 -16.02 -22.76 -7.16
N ALA A 4 -15.33 -22.22 -6.15
CA ALA A 4 -15.11 -20.77 -6.01
C ALA A 4 -14.12 -20.25 -7.06
N TRP A 5 -13.12 -21.06 -7.41
CA TRP A 5 -12.11 -20.71 -8.40
C TRP A 5 -12.50 -21.05 -9.84
N TRP A 6 -13.68 -21.68 -10.03
CA TRP A 6 -14.09 -22.23 -11.32
C TRP A 6 -13.06 -23.20 -11.94
N ALA A 7 -12.37 -23.94 -11.08
CA ALA A 7 -11.20 -24.75 -11.44
C ALA A 7 -11.53 -25.97 -12.33
N HIS A 8 -12.81 -26.25 -12.61
CA HIS A 8 -13.18 -27.24 -13.61
C HIS A 8 -12.86 -26.78 -15.04
N PHE A 9 -12.85 -25.46 -15.28
CA PHE A 9 -12.45 -24.90 -16.56
C PHE A 9 -10.98 -25.20 -16.82
N TRP A 10 -10.70 -25.68 -18.05
CA TRP A 10 -9.37 -26.14 -18.47
C TRP A 10 -8.74 -27.19 -17.55
N SER A 11 -9.56 -27.99 -16.87
CA SER A 11 -9.11 -29.15 -16.08
C SER A 11 -8.17 -28.81 -14.91
N HIS A 12 -8.23 -27.61 -14.34
CA HIS A 12 -7.45 -27.23 -13.15
C HIS A 12 -8.02 -27.79 -11.82
N THR A 13 -8.82 -28.85 -11.86
CA THR A 13 -9.50 -29.35 -10.65
C THR A 13 -8.48 -29.97 -9.71
N PHE A 14 -8.35 -29.40 -8.51
CA PHE A 14 -7.46 -29.91 -7.47
C PHE A 14 -8.16 -31.00 -6.65
N THR A 15 -7.48 -32.10 -6.35
CA THR A 15 -7.99 -33.18 -5.50
C THR A 15 -7.46 -33.14 -4.07
N SER A 16 -6.39 -32.37 -3.82
CA SER A 16 -5.88 -32.02 -2.50
C SER A 16 -5.47 -30.54 -2.44
N PHE A 17 -5.35 -29.98 -1.23
CA PHE A 17 -4.74 -28.66 -1.05
C PHE A 17 -3.23 -28.68 -1.32
N ASP A 18 -2.56 -29.82 -1.17
CA ASP A 18 -1.11 -29.95 -1.42
C ASP A 18 -0.73 -29.79 -2.89
N GLU A 19 -1.72 -29.91 -3.80
CA GLU A 19 -1.54 -29.66 -5.24
C GLU A 19 -1.59 -28.17 -5.60
N VAL A 20 -1.98 -27.31 -4.65
CA VAL A 20 -2.16 -25.88 -4.87
C VAL A 20 -0.82 -25.16 -4.76
N GLU A 21 -0.38 -24.59 -5.88
CA GLU A 21 0.78 -23.70 -5.89
C GLU A 21 0.40 -22.25 -5.51
N ALA A 22 1.36 -21.32 -5.54
CA ALA A 22 1.11 -19.93 -5.17
C ALA A 22 0.22 -19.19 -6.16
N ILE A 23 0.47 -19.33 -7.48
CA ILE A 23 -0.28 -18.63 -8.53
C ILE A 23 -0.36 -19.52 -9.79
N ASP A 24 -1.56 -19.64 -10.36
CA ASP A 24 -1.77 -20.01 -11.76
C ASP A 24 -2.32 -18.77 -12.50
N PRO A 25 -1.62 -18.24 -13.53
CA PRO A 25 -2.05 -17.05 -14.26
C PRO A 25 -3.39 -17.22 -14.98
N HIS A 26 -3.87 -18.44 -15.16
CA HIS A 26 -5.15 -18.74 -15.81
C HIS A 26 -6.34 -18.82 -14.82
N LEU A 27 -6.07 -18.79 -13.51
CA LEU A 27 -7.07 -18.82 -12.44
C LEU A 27 -7.13 -17.47 -11.70
N ASN A 28 -7.93 -16.54 -12.21
CA ASN A 28 -8.09 -15.20 -11.63
C ASN A 28 -8.44 -15.21 -10.12
N ALA A 29 -9.27 -16.17 -9.70
CA ALA A 29 -9.67 -16.31 -8.29
C ALA A 29 -8.50 -16.75 -7.40
N MET A 30 -7.62 -17.63 -7.91
CA MET A 30 -6.40 -18.05 -7.22
C MET A 30 -5.43 -16.87 -7.11
N ALA A 31 -5.23 -16.10 -8.18
CA ALA A 31 -4.42 -14.88 -8.14
C ALA A 31 -4.95 -13.84 -7.12
N LEU A 32 -6.29 -13.71 -7.01
CA LEU A 32 -6.92 -12.85 -6.01
C LEU A 32 -6.71 -13.37 -4.59
N ASP A 33 -6.89 -14.66 -4.36
CA ASP A 33 -6.67 -15.26 -3.04
C ASP A 33 -5.19 -15.23 -2.64
N TRP A 34 -4.26 -15.32 -3.59
CA TRP A 34 -2.84 -15.09 -3.34
C TRP A 34 -2.55 -13.65 -2.91
N LYS A 35 -3.13 -12.64 -3.58
CA LYS A 35 -3.01 -11.23 -3.14
C LYS A 35 -3.57 -11.01 -1.72
N ARG A 36 -4.71 -11.65 -1.41
CA ARG A 36 -5.29 -11.64 -0.06
C ARG A 36 -4.35 -12.29 0.95
N PHE A 37 -3.83 -13.48 0.65
CA PHE A 37 -2.86 -14.19 1.48
C PHE A 37 -1.62 -13.33 1.75
N THR A 38 -1.02 -12.72 0.72
CA THR A 38 0.14 -11.82 0.88
C THR A 38 -0.16 -10.65 1.82
N THR A 39 -1.34 -10.03 1.70
CA THR A 39 -1.76 -9.01 2.66
C THR A 39 -1.89 -9.58 4.07
N TYR A 40 -2.47 -10.77 4.23
CA TYR A 40 -2.72 -11.36 5.54
C TYR A 40 -1.41 -11.70 6.24
N GLN A 41 -0.47 -12.32 5.53
CA GLN A 41 0.87 -12.60 6.06
C GLN A 41 1.62 -11.32 6.44
N THR A 42 1.48 -10.26 5.64
CA THR A 42 2.10 -8.95 5.95
C THR A 42 1.48 -8.33 7.20
N VAL A 43 0.17 -8.42 7.38
CA VAL A 43 -0.53 -7.95 8.59
C VAL A 43 -0.12 -8.77 9.81
N ASP A 44 0.01 -10.09 9.69
CA ASP A 44 0.42 -10.95 10.80
C ASP A 44 1.87 -10.68 11.21
N PHE A 45 2.75 -10.43 10.24
CA PHE A 45 4.12 -9.96 10.49
C PHE A 45 4.12 -8.62 11.24
N MET A 46 3.40 -7.62 10.73
CA MET A 46 3.26 -6.31 11.36
C MET A 46 2.69 -6.41 12.78
N ARG A 47 1.70 -7.28 13.02
CA ARG A 47 1.14 -7.51 14.35
C ARG A 47 2.14 -8.10 15.32
N ALA A 48 3.02 -8.99 14.88
CA ALA A 48 4.08 -9.54 15.72
C ALA A 48 5.04 -8.44 16.18
N GLU A 49 5.43 -7.52 15.28
CA GLU A 49 6.25 -6.36 15.62
C GLU A 49 5.52 -5.40 16.58
N ILE A 50 4.24 -5.09 16.29
CA ILE A 50 3.41 -4.25 17.17
C ILE A 50 3.29 -4.87 18.57
N ALA A 51 3.06 -6.18 18.67
CA ALA A 51 2.92 -6.86 19.96
C ALA A 51 4.17 -6.69 20.83
N ALA A 52 5.36 -6.82 20.24
CA ALA A 52 6.62 -6.57 20.93
C ALA A 52 6.75 -5.11 21.38
N LEU A 53 6.39 -4.13 20.53
CA LEU A 53 6.40 -2.72 20.92
C LEU A 53 5.44 -2.40 22.06
N ARG A 54 4.26 -3.04 22.08
CA ARG A 54 3.24 -2.82 23.12
C ARG A 54 3.64 -3.37 24.48
N GLU A 55 4.50 -4.38 24.54
CA GLU A 55 5.03 -4.90 25.80
C GLU A 55 5.88 -3.86 26.53
N PHE A 56 6.71 -3.11 25.79
CA PHE A 56 7.66 -2.16 26.37
C PHE A 56 7.20 -0.69 26.32
N SER A 57 6.30 -0.36 25.41
CA SER A 57 5.86 1.03 25.15
C SER A 57 4.36 1.10 24.82
N PRO A 58 3.47 0.66 25.73
CA PRO A 58 2.05 0.52 25.45
C PRO A 58 1.38 1.84 25.02
N ASP A 59 1.83 2.97 25.55
CA ASP A 59 1.24 4.29 25.29
C ASP A 59 1.80 5.00 24.05
N VAL A 60 2.84 4.46 23.40
CA VAL A 60 3.44 5.08 22.21
C VAL A 60 2.60 4.70 20.98
N PRO A 61 2.13 5.67 20.17
CA PRO A 61 1.39 5.37 18.96
C PRO A 61 2.23 4.63 17.92
N VAL A 62 1.66 3.63 17.27
CA VAL A 62 2.31 2.84 16.21
C VAL A 62 1.73 3.18 14.84
N THR A 63 2.63 3.28 13.85
CA THR A 63 2.33 3.49 12.43
C THR A 63 3.33 2.73 11.57
N THR A 64 3.01 2.58 10.29
CA THR A 64 3.97 2.30 9.22
C THR A 64 3.64 3.23 8.04
N ASN A 65 4.63 3.60 7.26
CA ASN A 65 4.45 4.43 6.07
C ASN A 65 3.88 3.64 4.89
N MET A 66 2.82 4.17 4.29
CA MET A 66 2.18 3.66 3.09
C MET A 66 2.71 4.33 1.82
N MET A 67 2.53 3.69 0.67
CA MET A 67 3.05 4.14 -0.64
C MET A 67 1.92 4.51 -1.60
N GLY A 68 1.24 5.62 -1.36
CA GLY A 68 0.22 6.16 -2.28
C GLY A 68 -0.87 5.13 -2.63
N THR A 69 -0.99 4.79 -3.91
CA THR A 69 -1.95 3.79 -4.44
C THR A 69 -1.30 2.45 -4.74
N TYR A 70 -0.26 2.07 -4.00
CA TYR A 70 0.41 0.78 -4.16
C TYR A 70 -0.57 -0.38 -4.06
N GLU A 71 -0.57 -1.25 -5.07
CA GLU A 71 -1.57 -2.30 -5.25
C GLU A 71 -1.17 -3.66 -4.62
N GLY A 72 0.04 -3.76 -4.07
CA GLY A 72 0.55 -5.02 -3.51
C GLY A 72 -0.05 -5.39 -2.15
N LEU A 73 -0.66 -4.43 -1.44
CA LEU A 73 -1.23 -4.63 -0.11
C LEU A 73 -2.59 -3.93 0.03
N ASP A 74 -3.51 -4.55 0.77
CA ASP A 74 -4.76 -3.89 1.19
C ASP A 74 -4.52 -3.02 2.44
N TYR A 75 -4.27 -1.73 2.21
CA TYR A 75 -4.04 -0.76 3.28
C TYR A 75 -5.22 -0.57 4.22
N TRP A 76 -6.47 -0.84 3.81
CA TRP A 76 -7.61 -0.78 4.72
C TRP A 76 -7.57 -1.89 5.76
N ARG A 77 -6.91 -3.01 5.45
CA ARG A 77 -6.69 -4.10 6.40
C ARG A 77 -5.54 -3.76 7.35
N LEU A 78 -4.42 -3.23 6.86
CA LEU A 78 -3.30 -2.78 7.70
C LEU A 78 -3.75 -1.67 8.66
N ALA A 79 -4.52 -0.69 8.18
CA ALA A 79 -5.01 0.45 8.94
C ALA A 79 -5.84 0.09 10.19
N ARG A 80 -6.34 -1.15 10.31
CA ARG A 80 -7.10 -1.60 11.48
C ARG A 80 -6.22 -1.76 12.72
N ASP A 81 -4.96 -2.11 12.52
CA ASP A 81 -4.00 -2.42 13.59
C ASP A 81 -3.06 -1.25 13.92
N LEU A 82 -3.09 -0.16 13.13
CA LEU A 82 -2.28 1.06 13.34
C LEU A 82 -3.04 2.14 14.10
N ASP A 83 -2.37 2.95 14.92
CA ASP A 83 -3.03 4.04 15.66
C ASP A 83 -3.26 5.28 14.80
N VAL A 84 -2.26 5.60 13.98
CA VAL A 84 -2.22 6.73 13.06
C VAL A 84 -1.83 6.23 11.68
N ILE A 85 -2.34 6.87 10.64
CA ILE A 85 -1.97 6.57 9.26
C ILE A 85 -0.82 7.49 8.87
N SER A 86 0.16 6.94 8.18
CA SER A 86 1.25 7.71 7.59
C SER A 86 1.56 7.22 6.18
N TRP A 87 2.04 8.11 5.32
CA TRP A 87 2.42 7.74 3.95
C TRP A 87 3.49 8.67 3.38
N ASP A 88 4.07 8.26 2.26
CA ASP A 88 5.21 8.92 1.62
C ASP A 88 4.82 9.62 0.32
N SER A 89 5.03 10.93 0.25
CA SER A 89 4.62 11.77 -0.88
C SER A 89 5.82 12.23 -1.72
N TYR A 90 5.95 11.61 -2.89
CA TYR A 90 6.99 11.93 -3.88
C TYR A 90 6.41 12.33 -5.27
N PRO A 91 5.62 13.41 -5.35
CA PRO A 91 5.13 13.93 -6.62
C PRO A 91 6.29 14.36 -7.54
N LEU A 92 6.25 13.91 -8.80
CA LEU A 92 7.23 14.24 -9.83
C LEU A 92 6.88 15.57 -10.51
N TRP A 93 6.99 16.67 -9.76
CA TRP A 93 6.74 18.03 -10.24
C TRP A 93 7.58 18.40 -11.45
N HIS A 94 7.02 19.25 -12.33
CA HIS A 94 7.67 19.68 -13.58
C HIS A 94 8.01 18.49 -14.51
N SER A 95 7.33 17.36 -14.38
CA SER A 95 7.44 16.24 -15.33
C SER A 95 6.66 16.54 -16.61
N ASP A 96 6.47 15.54 -17.46
CA ASP A 96 5.74 15.68 -18.72
C ASP A 96 4.22 15.74 -18.51
N ARG A 97 3.76 15.53 -17.26
CA ARG A 97 2.37 15.76 -16.85
C ARG A 97 2.17 17.19 -16.34
N PRO A 98 1.01 17.81 -16.59
CA PRO A 98 0.69 19.13 -16.03
C PRO A 98 0.70 19.12 -14.50
N ASP A 99 1.29 20.16 -13.90
CA ASP A 99 1.40 20.27 -12.43
C ASP A 99 0.04 20.21 -11.72
N TYR A 100 -1.04 20.72 -12.32
CA TYR A 100 -2.38 20.63 -11.70
C TYR A 100 -2.87 19.18 -11.56
N GLU A 101 -2.49 18.28 -12.47
CA GLU A 101 -2.86 16.87 -12.36
C GLU A 101 -2.04 16.16 -11.28
N ILE A 102 -0.75 16.52 -11.16
CA ILE A 102 0.13 16.01 -10.11
C ILE A 102 -0.40 16.45 -8.74
N ALA A 103 -0.83 17.71 -8.62
CA ALA A 103 -1.46 18.24 -7.43
C ALA A 103 -2.76 17.49 -7.09
N SER A 104 -3.63 17.28 -8.09
CA SER A 104 -4.90 16.56 -7.90
C SER A 104 -4.69 15.11 -7.48
N ASP A 105 -3.74 14.40 -8.09
CA ASP A 105 -3.39 13.01 -7.76
C ASP A 105 -2.77 12.90 -6.35
N THR A 106 -1.92 13.87 -5.98
CA THR A 106 -1.36 13.94 -4.62
C THR A 106 -2.45 14.21 -3.58
N ALA A 107 -3.36 15.14 -3.86
CA ALA A 107 -4.50 15.44 -3.00
C ALA A 107 -5.44 14.24 -2.85
N PHE A 108 -5.71 13.51 -3.93
CA PHE A 108 -6.47 12.26 -3.89
C PHE A 108 -5.84 11.24 -2.92
N LYS A 109 -4.50 11.08 -2.95
CA LYS A 109 -3.78 10.20 -2.02
C LYS A 109 -3.83 10.68 -0.57
N HIS A 110 -3.78 12.00 -0.34
CA HIS A 110 -4.02 12.56 1.00
C HIS A 110 -5.42 12.21 1.52
N ASP A 111 -6.45 12.37 0.70
CA ASP A 111 -7.83 12.04 1.07
C ASP A 111 -8.03 10.54 1.29
N LEU A 112 -7.42 9.69 0.48
CA LEU A 112 -7.44 8.25 0.65
C LEU A 112 -6.90 7.84 2.03
N ASN A 113 -5.71 8.33 2.40
CA ASN A 113 -5.09 8.06 3.70
C ASN A 113 -5.94 8.60 4.87
N ARG A 114 -6.49 9.81 4.73
CA ARG A 114 -7.41 10.38 5.73
C ARG A 114 -8.65 9.52 5.91
N CYS A 115 -9.22 8.98 4.84
CA CYS A 115 -10.45 8.18 4.88
C CYS A 115 -10.30 6.86 5.64
N MET A 116 -9.09 6.27 5.67
CA MET A 116 -8.86 4.97 6.32
C MET A 116 -9.23 4.93 7.81
N LYS A 117 -8.96 6.03 8.53
CA LYS A 117 -9.32 6.17 9.96
C LYS A 117 -10.19 7.40 10.26
N ARG A 118 -10.55 8.19 9.23
CA ARG A 118 -11.33 9.43 9.32
C ARG A 118 -10.78 10.43 10.36
N ARG A 119 -9.45 10.50 10.48
CA ARG A 119 -8.70 11.34 11.42
C ARG A 119 -7.48 11.94 10.70
N PRO A 120 -6.79 12.94 11.30
CA PRO A 120 -5.52 13.42 10.75
C PRO A 120 -4.51 12.28 10.54
N TRP A 121 -3.72 12.39 9.48
CA TRP A 121 -2.65 11.48 9.09
C TRP A 121 -1.31 12.21 9.11
N LEU A 122 -0.21 11.47 9.10
CA LEU A 122 1.16 12.01 9.09
C LEU A 122 1.81 11.87 7.73
N LEU A 123 2.36 12.96 7.19
CA LEU A 123 3.28 12.86 6.06
C LEU A 123 4.61 12.37 6.62
N MET A 124 4.94 11.09 6.41
CA MET A 124 6.17 10.53 6.96
C MET A 124 7.36 10.96 6.11
N GLU A 125 7.20 10.93 4.79
CA GLU A 125 8.27 11.30 3.88
C GLU A 125 7.82 12.25 2.76
N SER A 126 8.71 13.17 2.41
CA SER A 126 8.70 13.88 1.14
C SER A 126 10.12 14.30 0.79
N THR A 127 10.46 14.32 -0.50
CA THR A 127 11.76 14.86 -0.91
C THR A 127 11.79 16.39 -0.74
N PRO A 128 12.85 16.97 -0.17
CA PRO A 128 13.01 18.42 -0.11
C PRO A 128 13.37 19.03 -1.49
N SER A 129 13.86 18.23 -2.44
CA SER A 129 14.28 18.69 -3.77
C SER A 129 13.85 17.74 -4.88
N ASN A 130 14.57 16.63 -5.05
CA ASN A 130 14.42 15.63 -6.11
C ASN A 130 14.55 14.22 -5.52
N VAL A 131 14.10 13.23 -6.27
CA VAL A 131 14.30 11.82 -5.96
C VAL A 131 15.53 11.28 -6.70
N ASN A 132 15.79 9.98 -6.57
CA ASN A 132 16.87 9.25 -7.26
C ASN A 132 16.35 8.11 -8.16
N TRP A 133 15.10 7.68 -8.00
CA TRP A 133 14.53 6.51 -8.67
C TRP A 133 13.67 6.86 -9.90
N ALA A 134 13.34 8.13 -10.11
CA ALA A 134 12.59 8.57 -11.29
C ALA A 134 13.48 8.55 -12.54
N SER A 135 12.90 8.22 -13.70
CA SER A 135 13.59 8.24 -15.00
C SER A 135 14.29 9.57 -15.28
N ILE A 136 13.66 10.68 -14.86
CA ILE A 136 14.26 12.01 -14.84
C ILE A 136 13.97 12.66 -13.49
N SER A 137 15.01 12.81 -12.67
CA SER A 137 14.89 13.38 -11.32
C SER A 137 15.05 14.91 -11.35
N ARG A 138 13.95 15.62 -11.65
CA ARG A 138 13.92 17.09 -11.69
C ARG A 138 13.79 17.67 -10.28
N PRO A 139 14.57 18.70 -9.90
CA PRO A 139 14.38 19.38 -8.62
C PRO A 139 13.10 20.20 -8.60
N LYS A 140 12.44 20.24 -7.43
CA LYS A 140 11.34 21.17 -7.16
C LYS A 140 11.80 22.62 -7.45
N LYS A 141 11.03 23.34 -8.26
CA LYS A 141 11.22 24.79 -8.46
C LYS A 141 10.98 25.57 -7.15
N PRO A 142 11.50 26.81 -7.02
CA PRO A 142 11.25 27.65 -5.85
C PRO A 142 9.76 27.73 -5.48
N GLY A 143 9.46 27.62 -4.18
CA GLY A 143 8.09 27.65 -3.64
C GLY A 143 7.36 26.30 -3.65
N VAL A 144 7.73 25.35 -4.51
CA VAL A 144 7.03 24.06 -4.62
C VAL A 144 7.21 23.18 -3.39
N HIS A 145 8.35 23.24 -2.72
CA HIS A 145 8.53 22.49 -1.47
C HIS A 145 7.58 22.95 -0.36
N ARG A 146 7.23 24.25 -0.30
CA ARG A 146 6.28 24.79 0.67
C ARG A 146 4.83 24.47 0.30
N LEU A 147 4.53 24.30 -0.99
CA LEU A 147 3.22 23.93 -1.50
C LEU A 147 2.91 22.45 -1.24
N ALA A 148 3.92 21.59 -1.42
CA ALA A 148 3.81 20.14 -1.49
C ALA A 148 3.81 19.44 -0.12
#